data_AF-A0A3D1QYQ2-F1
#
_entry.id   AF-A0A3D1QYQ2-F1
#
_cell.length_a   1.000
_cell.length_b   1.000
_cell.length_c   1.000
_cell.angle_alpha   90.00
_cell.angle_beta   90.00
_cell.angle_gamma   90.00
#
_symmetry.space_group_name_H-M   'P 1'
#
loop_
_entity.id
_entity.type
_entity.pdbx_description
1 polymer ?
#
loop_
_entity_poly.entity_id
_entity_poly.type
_entity_poly.pdbx_seq_one_letter_code
_entity_poly.pdbx_strand_id
1 'polypeptide(L)'
;MKKRRIRPLRVALLTVLGTGLVFAGLALVMPGVAWIEVAVEEGAASQAAPEPGPVRWLKGQTHAHSWFSGDSQTSPQEVLRWYSEHGFDFVVFTDHNVVTVARSARGVLALPGVELTLGPERCDPEPLPGMYCELHLNALFVDPARKPPLLQALTKTKRLEIYSAEVEAALALDGLPVINHPNYQFAAAADLIHALAGRGARFVEIANEASDSNNEGDADHPSVEAMWDSALSRGARLWGLASDDAHDYYEMESAAAQGIDPRVGNRGFVMVRASKEAGAIRAAMQRGAFYASTGLLLDRVAVEAGRYVIETPDETTTSFVTDHGAVLLESTGKSASLDLAQVTGTYVRARVRDAEGRAAWTQPVFLDGRR
;
A
#
# COMPACT_ATOMS: atom_id res chain seq x y z
N MET A 1 -9.59 -47.24 -22.92
CA MET A 1 -10.64 -46.48 -23.62
C MET A 1 -11.86 -46.33 -22.71
N LYS A 2 -11.97 -45.23 -21.97
CA LYS A 2 -13.18 -44.91 -21.16
C LYS A 2 -13.92 -43.76 -21.86
N LYS A 3 -15.21 -43.97 -22.15
CA LYS A 3 -16.08 -43.01 -22.86
C LYS A 3 -16.22 -41.72 -22.04
N ARG A 4 -15.80 -40.58 -22.62
CA ARG A 4 -16.00 -39.23 -22.07
C ARG A 4 -17.48 -38.86 -22.16
N ARG A 5 -18.06 -38.32 -21.07
CA ARG A 5 -19.41 -37.72 -21.05
C ARG A 5 -19.27 -36.22 -21.24
N ILE A 6 -19.95 -35.69 -22.26
CA ILE A 6 -20.08 -34.26 -22.54
C ILE A 6 -21.31 -33.75 -21.78
N ARG A 7 -21.19 -32.64 -21.04
CA ARG A 7 -22.34 -31.90 -20.50
C ARG A 7 -22.30 -30.46 -21.04
N PRO A 8 -23.33 -29.97 -21.74
CA PRO A 8 -23.37 -28.60 -22.22
C PRO A 8 -23.85 -27.65 -21.12
N LEU A 9 -23.13 -26.54 -20.93
CA LEU A 9 -23.61 -25.37 -20.19
C LEU A 9 -24.16 -24.37 -21.21
N ARG A 10 -25.41 -23.93 -21.04
CA ARG A 10 -26.08 -22.98 -21.94
C ARG A 10 -26.03 -21.58 -21.33
N VAL A 11 -25.45 -20.62 -22.04
CA VAL A 11 -25.57 -19.18 -21.71
C VAL A 11 -26.24 -18.51 -22.90
N ALA A 12 -27.34 -17.79 -22.63
CA ALA A 12 -28.07 -17.03 -23.64
C ALA A 12 -27.57 -15.59 -23.64
N LEU A 13 -27.24 -15.04 -24.82
CA LEU A 13 -26.95 -13.62 -25.00
C LEU A 13 -28.07 -13.01 -25.86
N LEU A 14 -28.76 -12.01 -25.34
CA LEU A 14 -29.83 -11.28 -26.03
C LEU A 14 -29.21 -10.04 -26.70
N THR A 15 -29.20 -9.98 -28.03
CA THR A 15 -28.84 -8.77 -28.79
C THR A 15 -30.10 -8.11 -29.32
N VAL A 16 -30.33 -6.85 -28.93
CA VAL A 16 -31.35 -5.97 -29.51
C VAL A 16 -30.69 -5.13 -30.60
N LEU A 17 -31.14 -5.29 -31.84
CA LEU A 17 -30.81 -4.38 -32.95
C LEU A 17 -32.11 -3.83 -33.54
N GLY A 18 -32.19 -2.49 -33.61
CA GLY A 18 -33.37 -1.73 -33.99
C GLY A 18 -33.74 -1.85 -35.47
N THR A 19 -35.04 -1.74 -35.74
CA THR A 19 -35.62 -1.82 -37.09
C THR A 19 -36.09 -0.45 -37.57
N GLY A 20 -35.55 0.01 -38.70
CA GLY A 20 -36.22 0.95 -39.60
C GLY A 20 -37.24 0.20 -40.48
N LEU A 21 -38.39 0.82 -40.72
CA LEU A 21 -39.52 0.30 -41.51
C LEU A 21 -39.18 0.13 -43.01
N VAL A 22 -39.57 -1.01 -43.60
CA VAL A 22 -40.31 -1.10 -44.88
C VAL A 22 -41.22 -2.34 -44.84
N PHE A 23 -42.51 -2.15 -45.12
CA PHE A 23 -43.52 -3.20 -45.29
C PHE A 23 -43.49 -3.76 -46.73
N ALA A 24 -43.36 -5.08 -46.88
CA ALA A 24 -44.17 -5.92 -47.78
C ALA A 24 -43.61 -7.36 -47.79
N GLY A 25 -44.46 -8.35 -47.50
CA GLY A 25 -44.17 -9.77 -47.72
C GLY A 25 -43.98 -10.57 -46.43
N LEU A 26 -45.03 -11.29 -46.04
CA LEU A 26 -45.03 -12.25 -44.95
C LEU A 26 -44.16 -13.48 -45.35
N ALA A 27 -42.92 -13.52 -44.88
CA ALA A 27 -42.12 -14.73 -44.81
C ALA A 27 -41.58 -14.88 -43.39
N LEU A 28 -42.09 -15.88 -42.67
CA LEU A 28 -41.67 -16.23 -41.33
C LEU A 28 -40.25 -16.82 -41.40
N VAL A 29 -39.23 -15.96 -41.32
CA VAL A 29 -37.84 -16.39 -41.17
C VAL A 29 -37.63 -16.78 -39.71
N MET A 30 -37.74 -18.08 -39.41
CA MET A 30 -37.22 -18.62 -38.16
C MET A 30 -35.70 -18.37 -38.13
N PRO A 31 -35.13 -17.73 -37.11
CA PRO A 31 -33.68 -17.57 -37.02
C PRO A 31 -33.07 -18.95 -36.82
N GLY A 32 -32.44 -19.47 -37.87
CA GLY A 32 -31.54 -20.60 -37.77
C GLY A 32 -30.34 -20.18 -36.92
N VAL A 33 -30.26 -20.70 -35.70
CA VAL A 33 -29.09 -20.55 -34.85
C VAL A 33 -27.95 -21.31 -35.53
N ALA A 34 -27.02 -20.59 -36.14
CA ALA A 34 -25.75 -21.15 -36.58
C ALA A 34 -24.92 -21.46 -35.34
N TRP A 35 -24.69 -22.75 -35.08
CA TRP A 35 -23.81 -23.20 -34.01
C TRP A 35 -22.37 -23.13 -34.53
N ILE A 36 -21.54 -22.29 -33.90
CA ILE A 36 -20.09 -22.42 -34.04
C ILE A 36 -19.65 -23.42 -32.98
N GLU A 37 -19.28 -24.63 -33.40
CA GLU A 37 -18.59 -25.57 -32.52
C GLU A 37 -17.14 -25.10 -32.34
N VAL A 38 -16.83 -24.58 -31.15
CA VAL A 38 -15.44 -24.38 -30.73
C VAL A 38 -14.99 -25.65 -30.03
N ALA A 39 -14.11 -26.41 -30.68
CA ALA A 39 -13.38 -27.50 -30.05
C ALA A 39 -12.29 -26.91 -29.16
N VAL A 40 -12.38 -27.11 -27.85
CA VAL A 40 -11.29 -26.82 -26.92
C VAL A 40 -10.53 -28.12 -26.68
N GLU A 41 -9.26 -28.17 -27.10
CA GLU A 41 -8.34 -29.22 -26.68
C GLU A 41 -8.02 -29.02 -25.19
N GLU A 42 -8.60 -29.87 -24.33
CA GLU A 42 -8.07 -30.04 -22.98
C GLU A 42 -6.74 -30.81 -23.07
N GLY A 43 -5.66 -30.04 -23.15
CA GLY A 43 -4.30 -30.51 -23.06
C GLY A 43 -3.43 -29.51 -22.31
N ALA A 44 -3.42 -29.59 -20.97
CA ALA A 44 -2.22 -29.31 -20.18
C ALA A 44 -2.45 -29.80 -18.75
N ALA A 45 -1.51 -30.61 -18.27
CA ALA A 45 -1.36 -30.93 -16.87
C ALA A 45 -1.38 -29.63 -16.03
N SER A 46 -1.93 -29.70 -14.82
CA SER A 46 -1.63 -28.75 -13.76
C SER A 46 -0.10 -28.70 -13.61
N GLN A 47 0.53 -27.71 -14.24
CA GLN A 47 1.88 -27.34 -13.89
C GLN A 47 1.78 -26.80 -12.47
N ALA A 48 2.48 -27.44 -11.52
CA ALA A 48 2.72 -26.84 -10.23
C ALA A 48 3.22 -25.41 -10.47
N ALA A 49 2.73 -24.45 -9.67
CA ALA A 49 3.25 -23.10 -9.71
C ALA A 49 4.79 -23.18 -9.62
N PRO A 50 5.53 -22.40 -10.42
CA PRO A 50 6.99 -22.44 -10.37
C PRO A 50 7.47 -22.24 -8.93
N GLU A 51 8.48 -23.00 -8.53
CA GLU A 51 9.11 -22.87 -7.21
C GLU A 51 9.47 -21.38 -6.97
N PRO A 52 9.16 -20.82 -5.79
CA PRO A 52 9.43 -19.42 -5.51
C PRO A 52 10.93 -19.13 -5.67
N GLY A 53 11.27 -17.96 -6.20
CA GLY A 53 12.65 -17.53 -6.34
C GLY A 53 13.37 -17.38 -5.00
N PRO A 54 14.67 -17.02 -4.98
CA PRO A 54 15.40 -16.80 -3.74
C PRO A 54 14.82 -15.62 -2.94
N VAL A 55 14.66 -15.82 -1.63
CA VAL A 55 14.24 -14.76 -0.70
C VAL A 55 15.39 -13.77 -0.49
N ARG A 56 15.10 -12.48 -0.69
CA ARG A 56 16.04 -11.37 -0.45
C ARG A 56 15.31 -10.12 0.03
N TRP A 57 16.05 -9.08 0.37
CA TRP A 57 15.47 -7.74 0.54
C TRP A 57 15.12 -7.16 -0.84
N LEU A 58 13.87 -6.70 -0.97
CA LEU A 58 13.33 -6.07 -2.17
C LEU A 58 12.93 -4.64 -1.84
N LYS A 59 13.45 -3.67 -2.59
CA LYS A 59 13.11 -2.26 -2.42
C LYS A 59 11.77 -1.98 -3.09
N GLY A 60 10.84 -1.37 -2.37
CA GLY A 60 9.46 -1.21 -2.82
C GLY A 60 8.88 0.17 -2.56
N GLN A 61 8.17 0.71 -3.56
CA GLN A 61 7.31 1.87 -3.37
C GLN A 61 5.86 1.42 -3.17
N THR A 62 5.19 1.99 -2.18
CA THR A 62 3.80 1.71 -1.80
C THR A 62 2.85 2.88 -2.01
N HIS A 63 3.35 4.08 -2.32
CA HIS A 63 2.57 5.29 -2.60
C HIS A 63 3.24 6.06 -3.75
N ALA A 64 2.67 5.98 -4.94
CA ALA A 64 3.20 6.64 -6.13
C ALA A 64 2.11 6.89 -7.17
N HIS A 65 2.20 8.06 -7.79
CA HIS A 65 1.22 8.58 -8.72
C HIS A 65 1.77 8.62 -10.14
N SER A 66 0.87 8.44 -11.09
CA SER A 66 1.08 8.63 -12.51
C SER A 66 0.08 9.65 -13.04
N TRP A 67 0.13 9.94 -14.33
CA TRP A 67 -0.83 10.83 -14.98
C TRP A 67 -2.31 10.44 -14.83
N PHE A 68 -2.61 9.22 -14.36
CA PHE A 68 -3.98 8.77 -14.13
C PHE A 68 -4.56 9.34 -12.83
N SER A 69 -3.73 9.82 -11.91
CA SER A 69 -4.16 10.62 -10.76
C SER A 69 -4.69 12.00 -11.17
N GLY A 70 -4.25 12.51 -12.33
CA GLY A 70 -4.62 13.84 -12.84
C GLY A 70 -3.72 14.98 -12.35
N ASP A 71 -2.79 14.71 -11.45
CA ASP A 71 -1.88 15.69 -10.84
C ASP A 71 -0.40 15.26 -10.89
N SER A 72 -0.10 14.22 -11.68
CA SER A 72 1.25 13.92 -12.20
C SER A 72 1.24 14.03 -13.73
N GLN A 73 2.40 14.33 -14.32
CA GLN A 73 2.56 14.38 -15.79
C GLN A 73 3.18 13.11 -16.37
N THR A 74 3.63 12.18 -15.51
CA THR A 74 4.42 11.02 -15.94
C THR A 74 3.53 9.80 -16.21
N SER A 75 3.66 9.16 -17.38
CA SER A 75 2.94 7.93 -17.68
C SER A 75 3.36 6.76 -16.77
N PRO A 76 2.50 5.76 -16.49
CA PRO A 76 2.88 4.61 -15.66
C PRO A 76 4.14 3.87 -16.13
N GLN A 77 4.36 3.78 -17.45
CA GLN A 77 5.55 3.13 -17.99
C GLN A 77 6.83 3.92 -17.68
N GLU A 78 6.78 5.26 -17.76
CA GLU A 78 7.91 6.10 -17.40
C GLU A 78 8.12 6.16 -15.88
N VAL A 79 7.06 6.11 -15.07
CA VAL A 79 7.18 5.94 -13.60
C VAL A 79 7.92 4.65 -13.26
N LEU A 80 7.55 3.52 -13.88
CA LEU A 80 8.26 2.25 -13.68
C LEU A 80 9.72 2.33 -14.13
N ARG A 81 9.97 2.96 -15.26
CA ARG A 81 11.34 3.16 -15.75
C ARG A 81 12.15 3.97 -14.75
N TRP A 82 11.62 5.07 -14.25
CA TRP A 82 12.25 5.90 -13.24
C TRP A 82 12.59 5.08 -11.98
N TYR A 83 11.63 4.36 -11.41
CA TYR A 83 11.86 3.53 -10.22
C TYR A 83 12.87 2.40 -10.49
N SER A 84 12.85 1.80 -11.68
CA SER A 84 13.84 0.80 -12.09
C SER A 84 15.25 1.39 -12.16
N GLU A 85 15.41 2.61 -12.68
CA GLU A 85 16.69 3.32 -12.74
C GLU A 85 17.21 3.69 -11.33
N HIS A 86 16.31 3.80 -10.34
CA HIS A 86 16.60 4.07 -8.92
C HIS A 86 16.66 2.79 -8.05
N GLY A 87 16.75 1.62 -8.69
CA GLY A 87 17.01 0.35 -8.01
C GLY A 87 15.83 -0.24 -7.24
N PHE A 88 14.59 0.17 -7.55
CA PHE A 88 13.40 -0.44 -6.96
C PHE A 88 13.07 -1.78 -7.61
N ASP A 89 12.60 -2.72 -6.79
CA ASP A 89 12.16 -4.04 -7.22
C ASP A 89 10.67 -4.08 -7.56
N PHE A 90 9.86 -3.23 -6.94
CA PHE A 90 8.43 -3.11 -7.22
C PHE A 90 7.89 -1.72 -6.91
N VAL A 91 6.78 -1.38 -7.56
CA VAL A 91 5.97 -0.19 -7.32
C VAL A 91 4.52 -0.63 -7.24
N VAL A 92 3.83 -0.22 -6.19
CA VAL A 92 2.37 -0.26 -6.13
C VAL A 92 1.86 1.08 -6.66
N PHE A 93 1.14 1.06 -7.78
CA PHE A 93 0.50 2.27 -8.30
C PHE A 93 -0.73 2.60 -7.48
N THR A 94 -0.79 3.79 -6.91
CA THR A 94 -1.87 4.25 -6.03
C THR A 94 -2.50 5.51 -6.58
N ASP A 95 -2.84 5.51 -7.88
CA ASP A 95 -3.44 6.69 -8.48
C ASP A 95 -4.78 7.06 -7.81
N HIS A 96 -5.07 8.35 -7.71
CA HIS A 96 -6.27 8.86 -7.05
C HIS A 96 -7.53 8.26 -7.67
N ASN A 97 -8.22 7.43 -6.91
CA ASN A 97 -9.48 6.76 -7.25
C ASN A 97 -9.44 5.96 -8.57
N VAL A 98 -8.24 5.61 -9.07
CA VAL A 98 -8.03 4.87 -10.31
C VAL A 98 -7.12 3.67 -10.06
N VAL A 99 -7.60 2.47 -10.38
CA VAL A 99 -6.75 1.27 -10.35
C VAL A 99 -5.92 1.22 -11.64
N THR A 100 -4.64 1.57 -11.53
CA THR A 100 -3.70 1.53 -12.65
C THR A 100 -3.10 0.15 -12.82
N VAL A 101 -3.33 -0.45 -14.00
CA VAL A 101 -2.73 -1.73 -14.40
C VAL A 101 -1.67 -1.47 -15.46
N ALA A 102 -0.40 -1.52 -15.05
CA ALA A 102 0.74 -1.38 -15.95
C ALA A 102 1.45 -2.72 -16.17
N ARG A 103 2.08 -2.87 -17.33
CA ARG A 103 2.97 -4.00 -17.59
C ARG A 103 4.27 -3.78 -16.81
N SER A 104 4.70 -4.78 -16.05
CA SER A 104 6.00 -4.76 -15.35
C SER A 104 7.15 -4.50 -16.33
N ALA A 105 8.10 -3.67 -15.93
CA ALA A 105 9.29 -3.36 -16.71
C ALA A 105 10.46 -4.29 -16.32
N ARG A 106 11.57 -4.23 -17.06
CA ARG A 106 12.74 -5.08 -16.76
C ARG A 106 13.28 -4.71 -15.38
N GLY A 107 13.17 -5.63 -14.43
CA GLY A 107 13.74 -5.43 -13.10
C GLY A 107 12.83 -4.71 -12.11
N VAL A 108 11.61 -4.31 -12.46
CA VAL A 108 10.63 -3.76 -11.50
C VAL A 108 9.24 -4.33 -11.75
N LEU A 109 8.59 -4.80 -10.69
CA LEU A 109 7.19 -5.26 -10.74
C LEU A 109 6.24 -4.07 -10.63
N ALA A 110 5.27 -4.04 -11.54
CA ALA A 110 4.14 -3.12 -11.46
C ALA A 110 3.00 -3.82 -10.75
N LEU A 111 2.58 -3.30 -9.59
CA LEU A 111 1.56 -3.88 -8.75
C LEU A 111 0.35 -2.95 -8.68
N PRO A 112 -0.87 -3.46 -8.83
CA PRO A 112 -2.07 -2.63 -8.77
C PRO A 112 -2.37 -2.20 -7.33
N GLY A 113 -2.67 -0.93 -7.16
CA GLY A 113 -3.26 -0.34 -5.97
C GLY A 113 -4.24 0.76 -6.39
N VAL A 114 -4.70 1.53 -5.40
CA VAL A 114 -5.47 2.75 -5.60
C VAL A 114 -5.35 3.59 -4.34
N GLU A 115 -5.26 4.91 -4.49
CA GLU A 115 -5.51 5.82 -3.38
C GLU A 115 -6.98 6.23 -3.38
N LEU A 116 -7.68 5.89 -2.32
CA LEU A 116 -9.05 6.31 -2.11
C LEU A 116 -9.03 7.72 -1.51
N THR A 117 -9.26 8.71 -2.36
CA THR A 117 -9.09 10.13 -2.08
C THR A 117 -10.45 10.80 -1.99
N LEU A 118 -10.76 11.41 -0.85
CA LEU A 118 -12.01 12.10 -0.59
C LEU A 118 -11.80 13.49 0.00
N GLY A 119 -12.42 14.49 -0.63
CA GLY A 119 -12.50 15.87 -0.12
C GLY A 119 -13.96 16.29 0.12
N PRO A 120 -14.70 15.73 1.10
CA PRO A 120 -16.05 16.20 1.40
C PRO A 120 -16.04 17.66 1.87
N GLU A 121 -17.11 18.41 1.56
CA GLU A 121 -17.25 19.82 2.00
C GLU A 121 -17.12 19.96 3.53
N ARG A 122 -17.54 18.94 4.28
CA ARG A 122 -17.51 18.93 5.74
C ARG A 122 -17.11 17.57 6.28
N CYS A 123 -16.34 17.59 7.34
CA CYS A 123 -16.01 16.44 8.14
C CYS A 123 -16.00 16.80 9.63
N ASP A 124 -16.16 15.80 10.49
CA ASP A 124 -16.12 15.93 11.94
C ASP A 124 -14.98 15.08 12.51
N PRO A 125 -14.02 15.67 13.26
CA PRO A 125 -13.91 17.10 13.57
C PRO A 125 -13.64 17.98 12.33
N GLU A 126 -14.07 19.23 12.41
CA GLU A 126 -13.82 20.25 11.38
C GLU A 126 -12.30 20.50 11.28
N PRO A 127 -11.75 20.65 10.06
CA PRO A 127 -10.34 21.01 9.90
C PRO A 127 -10.03 22.37 10.54
N LEU A 128 -8.75 22.59 10.87
CA LEU A 128 -8.29 23.88 11.38
C LEU A 128 -8.48 25.01 10.34
N PRO A 129 -8.51 26.28 10.76
CA PRO A 129 -8.60 27.39 9.80
C PRO A 129 -7.55 27.31 8.71
N GLY A 130 -7.99 27.32 7.44
CA GLY A 130 -7.10 27.19 6.27
C GLY A 130 -6.82 25.76 5.83
N MET A 131 -7.37 24.76 6.53
CA MET A 131 -7.28 23.35 6.18
C MET A 131 -8.60 22.79 5.63
N TYR A 132 -8.53 21.64 4.98
CA TYR A 132 -9.65 21.00 4.30
C TYR A 132 -9.84 19.55 4.76
N CYS A 133 -10.99 18.97 4.46
CA CYS A 133 -11.27 17.57 4.73
C CYS A 133 -10.68 16.65 3.64
N GLU A 134 -9.39 16.79 3.33
CA GLU A 134 -8.71 15.88 2.41
C GLU A 134 -8.30 14.61 3.16
N LEU A 135 -9.00 13.51 2.86
CA LEU A 135 -8.89 12.24 3.56
C LEU A 135 -8.46 11.15 2.57
N HIS A 136 -7.28 10.59 2.78
CA HIS A 136 -6.68 9.63 1.86
C HIS A 136 -6.42 8.28 2.52
N LEU A 137 -6.68 7.20 1.77
CA LEU A 137 -6.43 5.83 2.18
C LEU A 137 -5.99 4.97 1.00
N ASN A 138 -4.79 4.39 1.06
CA ASN A 138 -4.37 3.45 0.03
C ASN A 138 -4.99 2.06 0.22
N ALA A 139 -5.28 1.41 -0.89
CA ALA A 139 -5.51 -0.03 -0.98
C ALA A 139 -4.37 -0.64 -1.82
N LEU A 140 -3.45 -1.35 -1.17
CA LEU A 140 -2.32 -1.99 -1.87
C LEU A 140 -2.70 -3.38 -2.39
N PHE A 141 -2.14 -3.81 -3.53
CA PHE A 141 -2.31 -5.15 -4.09
C PHE A 141 -3.77 -5.51 -4.42
N VAL A 142 -4.53 -4.55 -4.96
CA VAL A 142 -5.94 -4.78 -5.32
C VAL A 142 -6.09 -5.76 -6.47
N ASP A 143 -7.21 -6.47 -6.50
CA ASP A 143 -7.65 -7.25 -7.64
C ASP A 143 -8.35 -6.31 -8.65
N PRO A 144 -7.74 -6.01 -9.83
CA PRO A 144 -8.30 -5.06 -10.79
C PRO A 144 -9.61 -5.55 -11.43
N ALA A 145 -10.00 -6.82 -11.23
CA ALA A 145 -11.30 -7.32 -11.67
C ALA A 145 -12.44 -6.93 -10.71
N ARG A 146 -12.13 -6.45 -9.51
CA ARG A 146 -13.12 -6.03 -8.51
C ARG A 146 -13.43 -4.56 -8.63
N LYS A 147 -14.65 -4.18 -8.21
CA LYS A 147 -15.11 -2.79 -8.18
C LYS A 147 -15.37 -2.38 -6.74
N PRO A 148 -14.96 -1.17 -6.34
CA PRO A 148 -15.24 -0.70 -5.00
C PRO A 148 -16.75 -0.40 -4.87
N PRO A 149 -17.29 -0.42 -3.65
CA PRO A 149 -18.62 0.11 -3.38
C PRO A 149 -18.58 1.63 -3.53
N LEU A 150 -18.86 2.11 -4.74
CA LEU A 150 -18.95 3.54 -5.05
C LEU A 150 -19.92 4.23 -4.08
N LEU A 151 -19.54 5.40 -3.56
CA LEU A 151 -20.37 6.38 -2.86
C LEU A 151 -20.68 6.13 -1.37
N GLN A 152 -20.25 5.04 -0.72
CA GLN A 152 -20.60 4.80 0.70
C GLN A 152 -20.07 5.88 1.64
N ALA A 153 -18.86 6.37 1.39
CA ALA A 153 -18.23 7.40 2.20
C ALA A 153 -18.81 8.81 1.98
N LEU A 154 -19.31 9.11 0.77
CA LEU A 154 -19.78 10.45 0.40
C LEU A 154 -21.00 10.94 1.18
N THR A 155 -21.72 10.03 1.84
CA THR A 155 -22.89 10.37 2.66
C THR A 155 -22.53 10.62 4.13
N LYS A 156 -21.26 10.45 4.49
CA LYS A 156 -20.79 10.48 5.87
C LYS A 156 -20.08 11.79 6.17
N THR A 157 -20.12 12.20 7.43
CA THR A 157 -19.45 13.42 7.89
C THR A 157 -18.38 13.12 8.93
N LYS A 158 -18.57 12.12 9.80
CA LYS A 158 -17.54 11.77 10.79
C LYS A 158 -16.35 11.12 10.12
N ARG A 159 -15.13 11.62 10.39
CA ARG A 159 -13.88 11.07 9.82
C ARG A 159 -13.76 9.57 10.07
N LEU A 160 -14.09 9.10 11.29
CA LEU A 160 -14.11 7.66 11.59
C LEU A 160 -15.01 6.87 10.64
N GLU A 161 -16.20 7.36 10.34
CA GLU A 161 -17.13 6.65 9.48
C GLU A 161 -16.71 6.71 8.00
N ILE A 162 -16.15 7.85 7.56
CA ILE A 162 -15.59 8.03 6.21
C ILE A 162 -14.43 7.04 5.99
N TYR A 163 -13.39 7.10 6.83
CA TYR A 163 -12.27 6.18 6.74
C TYR A 163 -12.69 4.72 6.90
N SER A 164 -13.68 4.42 7.75
CA SER A 164 -14.20 3.06 7.86
C SER A 164 -14.79 2.57 6.54
N ALA A 165 -15.54 3.41 5.82
CA ALA A 165 -16.08 3.05 4.51
C ALA A 165 -14.96 2.82 3.48
N GLU A 166 -13.89 3.61 3.52
CA GLU A 166 -12.73 3.42 2.64
C GLU A 166 -11.91 2.16 2.99
N VAL A 167 -11.77 1.82 4.28
CA VAL A 167 -11.20 0.53 4.70
C VAL A 167 -12.02 -0.63 4.14
N GLU A 168 -13.35 -0.58 4.24
CA GLU A 168 -14.23 -1.62 3.69
C GLU A 168 -14.14 -1.68 2.14
N ALA A 169 -14.03 -0.53 1.47
CA ALA A 169 -13.85 -0.47 0.02
C ALA A 169 -12.51 -1.10 -0.41
N ALA A 170 -11.42 -0.77 0.30
CA ALA A 170 -10.10 -1.36 0.09
C ALA A 170 -10.11 -2.89 0.28
N LEU A 171 -10.79 -3.39 1.32
CA LEU A 171 -10.95 -4.84 1.56
C LEU A 171 -11.81 -5.51 0.48
N ALA A 172 -12.88 -4.85 0.01
CA ALA A 172 -13.71 -5.36 -1.08
C ALA A 172 -12.93 -5.54 -2.39
N LEU A 173 -11.90 -4.71 -2.60
CA LEU A 173 -10.93 -4.81 -3.70
C LEU A 173 -9.87 -5.92 -3.51
N ASP A 174 -9.92 -6.72 -2.44
CA ASP A 174 -8.83 -7.61 -2.01
C ASP A 174 -7.52 -6.87 -1.71
N GLY A 175 -7.63 -5.57 -1.45
CA GLY A 175 -6.52 -4.71 -1.11
C GLY A 175 -6.10 -4.83 0.35
N LEU A 176 -4.92 -4.31 0.65
CA LEU A 176 -4.44 -4.11 2.00
C LEU A 176 -4.56 -2.61 2.34
N PRO A 177 -5.44 -2.22 3.29
CA PRO A 177 -5.68 -0.82 3.59
C PRO A 177 -4.53 -0.15 4.35
N VAL A 178 -4.18 1.08 3.95
CA VAL A 178 -3.13 1.92 4.53
C VAL A 178 -3.73 3.28 4.92
N ILE A 179 -3.49 3.71 6.15
CA ILE A 179 -3.79 5.09 6.55
C ILE A 179 -2.66 5.97 6.02
N ASN A 180 -2.95 6.79 5.01
CA ASN A 180 -1.96 7.66 4.37
C ASN A 180 -1.70 8.90 5.23
N HIS A 181 -0.43 9.36 5.20
CA HIS A 181 0.07 10.63 5.75
C HIS A 181 -0.86 11.28 6.81
N PRO A 182 -0.99 10.71 8.02
CA PRO A 182 -2.03 11.09 8.98
C PRO A 182 -2.06 12.57 9.40
N ASN A 183 -0.91 13.24 9.36
CA ASN A 183 -0.74 14.65 9.70
C ASN A 183 -0.93 15.61 8.52
N TYR A 184 -1.10 15.12 7.28
CA TYR A 184 -1.61 15.95 6.20
C TYR A 184 -3.02 16.45 6.57
N GLN A 185 -3.20 17.78 6.61
CA GLN A 185 -4.43 18.44 7.12
C GLN A 185 -4.85 17.99 8.54
N PHE A 186 -3.93 17.38 9.30
CA PHE A 186 -4.20 16.67 10.55
C PHE A 186 -5.43 15.74 10.46
N ALA A 187 -5.52 14.99 9.35
CA ALA A 187 -6.67 14.17 8.99
C ALA A 187 -6.95 13.05 10.01
N ALA A 188 -5.91 12.39 10.54
CA ALA A 188 -6.07 11.21 11.39
C ALA A 188 -5.18 11.21 12.64
N ALA A 189 -5.75 11.58 13.78
CA ALA A 189 -5.10 11.48 15.09
C ALA A 189 -5.00 10.02 15.59
N ALA A 190 -4.20 9.81 16.64
CA ALA A 190 -3.92 8.50 17.24
C ALA A 190 -5.17 7.66 17.57
N ASP A 191 -6.24 8.29 18.07
CA ASP A 191 -7.50 7.59 18.37
C ASP A 191 -8.19 7.04 17.12
N LEU A 192 -8.17 7.82 16.04
CA LEU A 192 -8.72 7.38 14.76
C LEU A 192 -7.88 6.26 14.17
N ILE A 193 -6.54 6.39 14.18
CA ILE A 193 -5.62 5.35 13.71
C ILE A 193 -5.87 4.02 14.43
N HIS A 194 -5.95 4.04 15.76
CA HIS A 194 -6.25 2.84 16.54
C HIS A 194 -7.64 2.26 16.22
N ALA A 195 -8.66 3.11 16.10
CA ALA A 195 -10.01 2.66 15.77
C ALA A 195 -10.07 2.00 14.38
N LEU A 196 -9.34 2.53 13.39
CA LEU A 196 -9.26 1.99 12.04
C LEU A 196 -8.48 0.67 11.98
N ALA A 197 -7.45 0.51 12.81
CA ALA A 197 -6.77 -0.79 12.96
C ALA A 197 -7.75 -1.89 13.38
N GLY A 198 -8.67 -1.59 14.30
CA GLY A 198 -9.75 -2.50 14.71
C GLY A 198 -10.82 -2.75 13.64
N ARG A 199 -10.82 -1.97 12.55
CA ARG A 199 -11.78 -2.06 11.44
C ARG A 199 -11.19 -2.62 10.16
N GLY A 200 -9.92 -3.01 10.15
CA GLY A 200 -9.31 -3.67 8.99
C GLY A 200 -8.13 -2.93 8.38
N ALA A 201 -7.79 -1.72 8.85
CA ALA A 201 -6.54 -1.09 8.46
C ALA A 201 -5.36 -2.00 8.81
N ARG A 202 -4.37 -2.10 7.91
CA ARG A 202 -3.20 -2.97 8.05
C ARG A 202 -1.92 -2.16 8.23
N PHE A 203 -1.90 -0.98 7.65
CA PHE A 203 -0.72 -0.14 7.59
C PHE A 203 -1.05 1.31 7.97
N VAL A 204 -0.04 2.04 8.42
CA VAL A 204 -0.02 3.50 8.54
C VAL A 204 1.29 4.02 7.97
N GLU A 205 1.22 5.08 7.18
CA GLU A 205 2.43 5.80 6.76
C GLU A 205 2.97 6.58 7.95
N ILE A 206 4.13 6.17 8.46
CA ILE A 206 4.83 6.85 9.56
C ILE A 206 5.86 7.88 9.04
N ALA A 207 6.21 7.76 7.76
CA ALA A 207 7.04 8.70 7.03
C ALA A 207 6.53 8.76 5.58
N ASN A 208 5.77 9.79 5.25
CA ASN A 208 5.46 10.13 3.87
C ASN A 208 6.32 11.34 3.48
N GLU A 209 7.15 11.20 2.47
CA GLU A 209 8.20 12.17 2.14
C GLU A 209 7.74 13.29 1.20
N ALA A 210 6.42 13.40 0.95
CA ALA A 210 5.81 14.63 0.49
C ALA A 210 5.95 15.73 1.55
N SER A 211 6.21 16.97 1.09
CA SER A 211 6.64 18.08 1.93
C SER A 211 5.57 18.61 2.90
N ASP A 212 4.30 18.29 2.65
CA ASP A 212 3.13 18.72 3.42
C ASP A 212 2.58 17.62 4.35
N SER A 213 3.23 16.45 4.42
CA SER A 213 2.78 15.32 5.26
C SER A 213 2.91 15.55 6.77
N ASN A 214 3.74 16.52 7.20
CA ASN A 214 3.93 16.90 8.60
C ASN A 214 4.23 15.70 9.54
N ASN A 215 5.11 14.78 9.11
CA ASN A 215 5.41 13.53 9.86
C ASN A 215 5.79 13.77 11.32
N GLU A 216 6.59 14.81 11.60
CA GLU A 216 7.04 15.15 12.96
C GLU A 216 5.96 15.83 13.82
N GLY A 217 4.84 16.25 13.22
CA GLY A 217 3.79 16.99 13.90
C GLY A 217 4.20 18.43 14.25
N ASP A 218 3.54 18.99 15.25
CA ASP A 218 3.80 20.32 15.80
C ASP A 218 3.59 20.36 17.32
N ALA A 219 3.37 21.54 17.91
CA ALA A 219 3.18 21.69 19.35
C ALA A 219 1.86 21.07 19.86
N ASP A 220 0.83 21.00 19.01
CA ASP A 220 -0.52 20.55 19.34
C ASP A 220 -0.84 19.16 18.76
N HIS A 221 -0.08 18.73 17.74
CA HIS A 221 -0.24 17.46 17.05
C HIS A 221 1.03 16.61 17.21
N PRO A 222 0.93 15.39 17.76
CA PRO A 222 2.11 14.52 17.91
C PRO A 222 2.67 14.08 16.56
N SER A 223 3.92 13.63 16.54
CA SER A 223 4.48 12.97 15.37
C SER A 223 3.70 11.69 15.04
N VAL A 224 3.67 11.33 13.76
CA VAL A 224 2.98 10.11 13.32
C VAL A 224 3.63 8.86 13.92
N GLU A 225 4.95 8.86 14.12
CA GLU A 225 5.64 7.79 14.85
C GLU A 225 5.08 7.62 16.28
N ALA A 226 4.85 8.73 17.01
CA ALA A 226 4.24 8.68 18.34
C ALA A 226 2.77 8.26 18.31
N MET A 227 2.02 8.64 17.26
CA MET A 227 0.65 8.17 17.05
C MET A 227 0.60 6.66 16.80
N TRP A 228 1.53 6.14 16.00
CA TRP A 228 1.67 4.71 15.74
C TRP A 228 1.98 3.95 17.03
N ASP A 229 2.96 4.41 17.82
CA ASP A 229 3.27 3.81 19.12
C ASP A 229 2.08 3.82 20.09
N SER A 230 1.33 4.93 20.13
CA SER A 230 0.09 5.02 20.93
C SER A 230 -0.92 3.94 20.52
N ALA A 231 -1.14 3.76 19.21
CA ALA A 231 -2.04 2.72 18.71
C ALA A 231 -1.54 1.31 19.05
N LEU A 232 -0.23 1.04 18.91
CA LEU A 232 0.40 -0.23 19.24
C LEU A 232 0.27 -0.59 20.72
N SER A 233 0.57 0.34 21.65
CA SER A 233 0.40 0.14 23.09
C SER A 233 -1.02 -0.23 23.50
N ARG A 234 -2.00 0.26 22.74
CA ARG A 234 -3.43 -0.03 22.95
C ARG A 234 -3.85 -1.35 22.31
N GLY A 235 -2.91 -2.11 21.75
CA GLY A 235 -3.14 -3.43 21.17
C GLY A 235 -3.50 -3.43 19.69
N ALA A 236 -3.31 -2.32 18.97
CA ALA A 236 -3.48 -2.32 17.52
C ALA A 236 -2.48 -3.27 16.84
N ARG A 237 -2.92 -3.91 15.75
CA ARG A 237 -2.08 -4.71 14.86
C ARG A 237 -1.89 -3.96 13.55
N LEU A 238 -0.92 -3.05 13.56
CA LEU A 238 -0.72 -2.09 12.49
C LEU A 238 0.78 -1.98 12.18
N TRP A 239 1.12 -2.10 10.90
CA TRP A 239 2.49 -1.99 10.42
C TRP A 239 2.81 -0.55 9.96
N GLY A 240 4.03 -0.08 10.17
CA GLY A 240 4.48 1.25 9.75
C GLY A 240 5.11 1.22 8.35
N LEU A 241 4.71 2.12 7.47
CA LEU A 241 5.28 2.30 6.12
C LEU A 241 6.06 3.61 6.01
N ALA A 242 7.07 3.62 5.13
CA ALA A 242 7.62 4.85 4.58
C ALA A 242 7.38 4.86 3.07
N SER A 243 7.05 6.03 2.52
CA SER A 243 6.64 6.21 1.13
C SER A 243 7.03 7.59 0.61
N ASP A 244 6.98 7.77 -0.72
CA ASP A 244 7.32 9.04 -1.36
C ASP A 244 6.11 9.95 -1.55
N ASP A 245 4.99 9.35 -1.99
CA ASP A 245 3.83 10.09 -2.54
C ASP A 245 4.24 10.92 -3.77
N ALA A 246 4.99 10.25 -4.65
CA ALA A 246 5.69 10.89 -5.75
C ALA A 246 4.74 11.21 -6.94
N HIS A 247 4.90 12.43 -7.45
CA HIS A 247 4.18 12.95 -8.62
C HIS A 247 5.12 13.51 -9.69
N ASP A 248 6.31 13.99 -9.29
CA ASP A 248 7.27 14.70 -10.12
C ASP A 248 8.53 13.85 -10.31
N TYR A 249 8.69 13.23 -11.48
CA TYR A 249 9.78 12.27 -11.75
C TYR A 249 10.87 12.85 -12.64
N TYR A 250 10.46 13.62 -13.65
CA TYR A 250 11.35 14.27 -14.62
C TYR A 250 11.16 15.79 -14.65
N GLU A 251 10.14 16.29 -13.94
CA GLU A 251 9.64 17.65 -14.01
C GLU A 251 10.16 18.56 -12.87
N MET A 252 11.17 18.11 -12.11
CA MET A 252 11.68 18.80 -10.92
C MET A 252 12.01 20.27 -11.16
N GLU A 253 12.68 20.57 -12.28
CA GLU A 253 13.03 21.94 -12.67
C GLU A 253 11.78 22.80 -12.96
N SER A 254 10.74 22.21 -13.55
CA SER A 254 9.49 22.90 -13.85
C SER A 254 8.66 23.17 -12.59
N ALA A 255 8.62 22.24 -11.65
CA ALA A 255 7.93 22.42 -10.37
C ALA A 255 8.60 23.52 -9.54
N ALA A 256 9.94 23.46 -9.44
CA ALA A 256 10.73 24.47 -8.74
C ALA A 256 10.59 25.87 -9.38
N ALA A 257 10.54 25.96 -10.71
CA ALA A 257 10.31 27.23 -11.42
C ALA A 257 8.93 27.86 -11.15
N GLN A 258 7.96 27.07 -10.70
CA GLN A 258 6.63 27.53 -10.30
C GLN A 258 6.53 27.82 -8.79
N GLY A 259 7.63 27.67 -8.05
CA GLY A 259 7.65 27.84 -6.59
C GLY A 259 6.96 26.72 -5.83
N ILE A 260 6.76 25.56 -6.47
CA ILE A 260 6.18 24.36 -5.87
C ILE A 260 7.36 23.48 -5.41
N ASP A 261 7.32 23.00 -4.16
CA ASP A 261 8.28 21.99 -3.70
C ASP A 261 7.96 20.67 -4.42
N PRO A 262 8.87 20.13 -5.25
CA PRO A 262 8.57 18.97 -6.07
C PRO A 262 8.32 17.72 -5.21
N ARG A 263 7.25 16.99 -5.53
CA ARG A 263 6.87 15.71 -4.91
C ARG A 263 7.65 14.59 -5.58
N VAL A 264 8.95 14.52 -5.28
CA VAL A 264 9.88 13.60 -5.94
C VAL A 264 9.91 12.21 -5.28
N GLY A 265 10.26 11.20 -6.08
CA GLY A 265 10.47 9.85 -5.57
C GLY A 265 11.81 9.62 -4.88
N ASN A 266 12.01 8.38 -4.40
CA ASN A 266 13.22 7.83 -3.81
C ASN A 266 13.68 8.52 -2.51
N ARG A 267 12.72 8.99 -1.71
CA ARG A 267 12.92 9.52 -0.37
C ARG A 267 12.45 8.52 0.69
N GLY A 268 11.25 7.96 0.54
CA GLY A 268 10.63 7.00 1.45
C GLY A 268 10.24 5.70 0.75
N PHE A 269 10.57 4.55 1.35
CA PHE A 269 10.28 3.24 0.78
C PHE A 269 10.26 2.12 1.83
N VAL A 270 9.84 0.93 1.41
CA VAL A 270 9.97 -0.30 2.20
C VAL A 270 11.03 -1.23 1.64
N MET A 271 11.65 -2.00 2.53
CA MET A 271 12.54 -3.10 2.19
C MET A 271 11.87 -4.41 2.63
N VAL A 272 11.34 -5.17 1.69
CA VAL A 272 10.53 -6.38 1.94
C VAL A 272 11.36 -7.65 1.81
N ARG A 273 11.31 -8.54 2.79
CA ARG A 273 12.00 -9.83 2.75
C ARG A 273 11.14 -10.88 2.06
N ALA A 274 11.29 -11.02 0.76
CA ALA A 274 10.51 -11.94 -0.06
C ALA A 274 11.26 -12.42 -1.30
N SER A 275 10.71 -13.44 -1.93
CA SER A 275 10.96 -13.76 -3.33
C SER A 275 10.27 -12.71 -4.22
N LYS A 276 10.80 -12.43 -5.41
CA LYS A 276 10.33 -11.32 -6.27
C LYS A 276 9.12 -11.71 -7.11
N GLU A 277 8.02 -12.02 -6.44
CA GLU A 277 6.73 -12.32 -7.03
C GLU A 277 5.64 -11.57 -6.25
N ALA A 278 4.62 -11.06 -6.96
CA ALA A 278 3.56 -10.24 -6.38
C ALA A 278 2.92 -10.89 -5.14
N GLY A 279 2.60 -12.19 -5.22
CA GLY A 279 2.02 -12.93 -4.10
C GLY A 279 2.97 -13.10 -2.91
N ALA A 280 4.27 -13.30 -3.16
CA ALA A 280 5.26 -13.45 -2.10
C ALA A 280 5.51 -12.11 -1.37
N ILE A 281 5.57 -11.00 -2.12
CA ILE A 281 5.70 -9.64 -1.59
C ILE A 281 4.46 -9.28 -0.76
N ARG A 282 3.25 -9.49 -1.31
CA ARG A 282 1.98 -9.25 -0.59
C ARG A 282 1.95 -10.01 0.72
N ALA A 283 2.24 -11.31 0.68
CA ALA A 283 2.25 -12.15 1.88
C ALA A 283 3.30 -11.70 2.90
N ALA A 284 4.47 -11.20 2.44
CA ALA A 284 5.52 -10.68 3.32
C ALA A 284 5.09 -9.39 4.02
N MET A 285 4.47 -8.47 3.29
CA MET A 285 3.94 -7.24 3.87
C MET A 285 2.81 -7.53 4.87
N GLN A 286 1.90 -8.48 4.57
CA GLN A 286 0.81 -8.85 5.48
C GLN A 286 1.31 -9.34 6.85
N ARG A 287 2.44 -10.06 6.89
CA ARG A 287 3.04 -10.60 8.12
C ARG A 287 4.12 -9.71 8.73
N GLY A 288 4.31 -8.49 8.24
CA GLY A 288 5.33 -7.55 8.76
C GLY A 288 6.77 -7.92 8.43
N ALA A 289 7.03 -8.75 7.41
CA ALA A 289 8.38 -9.16 7.01
C ALA A 289 9.07 -8.10 6.13
N PHE A 290 9.17 -6.88 6.64
CA PHE A 290 9.78 -5.73 5.98
C PHE A 290 10.24 -4.68 7.00
N TYR A 291 10.96 -3.66 6.56
CA TYR A 291 11.18 -2.43 7.32
C TYR A 291 10.90 -1.21 6.43
N ALA A 292 10.51 -0.11 7.05
CA ALA A 292 10.35 1.20 6.41
C ALA A 292 11.68 1.97 6.45
N SER A 293 11.95 2.81 5.46
CA SER A 293 13.21 3.54 5.34
C SER A 293 13.04 4.87 4.61
N THR A 294 13.79 5.88 5.05
CA THR A 294 13.99 7.16 4.35
C THR A 294 15.38 7.25 3.71
N GLY A 295 15.92 6.12 3.27
CA GLY A 295 17.24 6.03 2.61
C GLY A 295 18.30 5.23 3.37
N LEU A 296 18.04 4.83 4.62
CA LEU A 296 18.93 3.99 5.42
C LEU A 296 18.64 2.50 5.17
N LEU A 297 19.67 1.74 4.82
CA LEU A 297 19.57 0.30 4.57
C LEU A 297 20.08 -0.52 5.76
N LEU A 298 19.38 -1.58 6.10
CA LEU A 298 19.75 -2.56 7.13
C LEU A 298 20.25 -3.83 6.44
N ASP A 299 21.43 -4.32 6.84
CA ASP A 299 21.96 -5.61 6.39
C ASP A 299 21.13 -6.75 6.98
N ARG A 300 20.76 -6.62 8.26
CA ARG A 300 20.04 -7.65 9.00
C ARG A 300 18.98 -7.07 9.94
N VAL A 301 17.82 -7.71 9.88
CA VAL A 301 16.74 -7.59 10.88
C VAL A 301 16.33 -9.01 11.24
N ALA A 302 16.59 -9.44 12.47
CA ALA A 302 16.33 -10.81 12.90
C ALA A 302 15.81 -10.89 14.33
N VAL A 303 14.85 -11.80 14.55
CA VAL A 303 14.46 -12.26 15.88
C VAL A 303 14.82 -13.74 15.96
N GLU A 304 15.85 -14.06 16.73
CA GLU A 304 16.42 -15.40 16.81
C GLU A 304 16.94 -15.69 18.22
N ALA A 305 16.72 -16.92 18.71
CA ALA A 305 17.16 -17.35 20.04
C ALA A 305 16.78 -16.38 21.18
N GLY A 306 15.60 -15.74 21.10
CA GLY A 306 15.13 -14.78 22.10
C GLY A 306 15.76 -13.39 22.01
N ARG A 307 16.57 -13.11 20.98
CA ARG A 307 17.20 -11.80 20.76
C ARG A 307 16.64 -11.11 19.53
N TYR A 308 16.48 -9.80 19.62
CA TYR A 308 16.23 -8.92 18.49
C TYR A 308 17.57 -8.31 18.05
N VAL A 309 17.98 -8.58 16.80
CA VAL A 309 19.26 -8.16 16.23
C VAL A 309 19.05 -7.25 15.03
N ILE A 310 19.78 -6.14 15.02
CA ILE A 310 19.89 -5.18 13.92
C ILE A 310 21.36 -5.06 13.52
N GLU A 311 21.65 -5.13 12.22
CA GLU A 311 22.98 -4.88 11.65
C GLU A 311 22.86 -3.88 10.50
N THR A 312 23.83 -2.97 10.43
CA THR A 312 23.88 -1.88 9.45
C THR A 312 25.23 -1.85 8.75
N PRO A 313 25.28 -1.39 7.49
CA PRO A 313 26.55 -1.33 6.74
C PRO A 313 27.52 -0.31 7.36
N ASP A 314 26.97 0.78 7.90
CA ASP A 314 27.71 1.89 8.52
C ASP A 314 27.31 2.10 9.98
N GLU A 315 28.05 2.95 10.69
CA GLU A 315 27.74 3.28 12.08
C GLU A 315 26.44 4.07 12.15
N THR A 316 25.52 3.61 12.99
CA THR A 316 24.20 4.22 13.20
C THR A 316 23.87 4.26 14.68
N THR A 317 22.87 5.04 15.04
CA THR A 317 22.22 4.96 16.36
C THR A 317 20.96 4.12 16.22
N THR A 318 20.92 2.99 16.92
CA THR A 318 19.76 2.11 17.01
C THR A 318 19.10 2.26 18.37
N SER A 319 17.82 2.68 18.36
CA SER A 319 16.96 2.74 19.56
C SER A 319 15.93 1.61 19.49
N PHE A 320 15.87 0.76 20.51
CA PHE A 320 14.79 -0.20 20.71
C PHE A 320 13.65 0.46 21.47
N VAL A 321 12.48 0.53 20.84
CA VAL A 321 11.31 1.29 21.28
C VAL A 321 10.18 0.34 21.66
N THR A 322 9.50 0.61 22.77
CA THR A 322 8.37 -0.16 23.30
C THR A 322 7.16 0.75 23.56
N ASP A 323 6.19 0.27 24.35
CA ASP A 323 4.94 0.94 24.67
C ASP A 323 5.10 2.46 24.86
N HIS A 324 4.26 3.20 24.13
CA HIS A 324 4.13 4.66 24.15
C HIS A 324 5.39 5.38 23.66
N GLY A 325 6.21 4.70 22.84
CA GLY A 325 7.41 5.28 22.26
C GLY A 325 8.60 5.31 23.23
N ALA A 326 8.52 4.59 24.35
CA ALA A 326 9.60 4.55 25.33
C ALA A 326 10.83 3.82 24.76
N VAL A 327 12.01 4.44 24.86
CA VAL A 327 13.29 3.82 24.46
C VAL A 327 13.80 2.93 25.59
N LEU A 328 13.91 1.63 25.34
CA LEU A 328 14.45 0.64 26.28
C LEU A 328 15.97 0.59 26.27
N LEU A 329 16.54 0.67 25.07
CA LEU A 329 17.97 0.58 24.84
C LEU A 329 18.31 1.44 23.63
N GLU A 330 19.39 2.18 23.73
CA GLU A 330 20.01 2.88 22.61
C GLU A 330 21.47 2.46 22.49
N SER A 331 21.92 2.23 21.27
CA SER A 331 23.28 1.78 20.96
C SER A 331 23.78 2.45 19.69
N THR A 332 25.03 2.91 19.72
CA THR A 332 25.74 3.41 18.54
C THR A 332 26.72 2.36 18.05
N GLY A 333 26.72 2.07 16.75
CA GLY A 333 27.60 1.09 16.12
C GLY A 333 27.01 0.50 14.84
N LYS A 334 27.66 -0.53 14.30
CA LYS A 334 27.17 -1.29 13.13
C LYS A 334 26.25 -2.46 13.49
N SER A 335 26.08 -2.73 14.77
CA SER A 335 25.24 -3.81 15.27
C SER A 335 24.67 -3.43 16.63
N ALA A 336 23.39 -3.73 16.83
CA ALA A 336 22.69 -3.57 18.08
C ALA A 336 21.82 -4.80 18.34
N SER A 337 21.68 -5.18 19.61
CA SER A 337 20.78 -6.27 19.97
C SER A 337 20.16 -6.10 21.34
N LEU A 338 18.92 -6.57 21.46
CA LEU A 338 18.14 -6.58 22.69
C LEU A 338 17.70 -8.01 23.01
N ASP A 339 17.81 -8.40 24.28
CA ASP A 339 17.21 -9.64 24.77
C ASP A 339 15.71 -9.41 25.00
N LEU A 340 14.86 -10.17 24.31
CA LEU A 340 13.41 -10.01 24.41
C LEU A 340 12.87 -10.31 25.81
N ALA A 341 13.60 -11.08 26.63
CA ALA A 341 13.23 -11.31 28.03
C ALA A 341 13.33 -10.04 28.89
N GLN A 342 14.03 -9.00 28.42
CA GLN A 342 14.15 -7.70 29.10
C GLN A 342 13.01 -6.74 28.76
N VAL A 343 12.19 -7.06 27.74
CA VAL A 343 11.09 -6.21 27.33
C VAL A 343 9.90 -6.45 28.25
N THR A 344 9.51 -5.43 29.00
CA THR A 344 8.34 -5.44 29.87
C THR A 344 7.06 -5.00 29.17
N GLY A 345 7.19 -4.37 27.99
CA GLY A 345 6.06 -3.86 27.22
C GLY A 345 5.40 -4.87 26.29
N THR A 346 4.33 -4.45 25.62
CA THR A 346 3.51 -5.31 24.77
C THR A 346 4.09 -5.56 23.38
N TYR A 347 5.00 -4.68 22.94
CA TYR A 347 5.77 -4.83 21.72
C TYR A 347 7.17 -4.25 21.87
N VAL A 348 8.07 -4.61 20.95
CA VAL A 348 9.31 -3.88 20.72
C VAL A 348 9.58 -3.73 19.23
N ARG A 349 10.04 -2.56 18.81
CA ARG A 349 10.54 -2.27 17.45
C ARG A 349 11.90 -1.59 17.54
N ALA A 350 12.59 -1.49 16.41
CA ALA A 350 13.82 -0.72 16.31
C ALA A 350 13.59 0.50 15.42
N ARG A 351 14.14 1.64 15.85
CA ARG A 351 14.36 2.82 15.03
C ARG A 351 15.87 2.98 14.87
N VAL A 352 16.33 3.11 13.64
CA VAL A 352 17.74 3.28 13.29
C VAL A 352 17.88 4.63 12.61
N ARG A 353 18.87 5.42 13.01
CA ARG A 353 19.18 6.72 12.39
C ARG A 353 20.67 6.84 12.11
N ASP A 354 21.03 7.49 11.02
CA ASP A 354 22.42 7.87 10.73
C ASP A 354 22.68 9.35 11.02
N ALA A 355 23.92 9.79 10.76
CA ALA A 355 24.36 11.17 10.99
C ALA A 355 23.70 12.18 10.04
N GLU A 356 23.25 11.73 8.87
CA GLU A 356 22.56 12.54 7.86
C GLU A 356 21.06 12.68 8.14
N GLY A 357 20.54 12.02 9.19
CA GLY A 357 19.13 12.08 9.58
C GLY A 357 18.23 11.10 8.81
N ARG A 358 18.78 10.23 7.95
CA ARG A 358 18.01 9.15 7.34
C ARG A 358 17.65 8.15 8.42
N ALA A 359 16.49 7.53 8.27
CA ALA A 359 15.95 6.63 9.26
C ALA A 359 15.48 5.31 8.65
N ALA A 360 15.47 4.26 9.47
CA ALA A 360 14.76 3.03 9.20
C ALA A 360 13.98 2.59 10.43
N TRP A 361 12.77 2.06 10.21
CA TRP A 361 11.89 1.55 11.25
C TRP A 361 11.53 0.11 10.94
N THR A 362 11.80 -0.77 11.88
CA THR A 362 11.37 -2.16 11.78
C THR A 362 9.93 -2.32 12.27
N GLN A 363 9.27 -3.40 11.83
CA GLN A 363 7.95 -3.72 12.35
C GLN A 363 8.00 -4.20 13.81
N PRO A 364 6.96 -3.91 14.62
CA PRO A 364 6.89 -4.35 16.00
C PRO A 364 6.89 -5.88 16.11
N VAL A 365 7.76 -6.37 16.97
CA VAL A 365 7.69 -7.73 17.52
C VAL A 365 6.69 -7.69 18.66
N PHE A 366 5.51 -8.28 18.45
CA PHE A 366 4.48 -8.36 19.48
C PHE A 366 4.82 -9.44 20.53
N LEU A 367 4.79 -9.06 21.81
CA LEU A 367 5.20 -9.90 22.95
C LEU A 367 4.06 -10.28 23.88
N ASP A 368 2.88 -9.71 23.64
CA ASP A 368 1.65 -9.98 24.38
C ASP A 368 1.00 -11.36 24.09
N GLY A 369 1.66 -12.21 23.29
CA GLY A 369 1.18 -13.54 22.91
C GLY A 369 -0.07 -13.55 22.02
N ARG A 370 -0.61 -12.39 21.63
CA ARG A 370 -1.76 -12.29 20.72
C ARG A 370 -1.24 -12.44 19.29
N ARG A 371 -1.51 -13.58 18.65
CA ARG A 371 -1.17 -13.83 17.24
C ARG A 371 -2.11 -13.10 16.30
#